data_AF-A0A1H6V794-F1
#
_entry.id   AF-A0A1H6V794-F1
#
_cell.length_a   1.000
_cell.length_b   1.000
_cell.length_c   1.000
_cell.angle_alpha   90.00
_cell.angle_beta   90.00
_cell.angle_gamma   90.00
#
_symmetry.space_group_name_H-M   'P 1'
#
loop_
_entity.id
_entity.type
_entity.pdbx_description
1 polymer ?
#
loop_
_entity_poly.entity_id
_entity_poly.type
_entity_poly.pdbx_seq_one_letter_code
_entity_poly.pdbx_strand_id
1 'polypeptide(L)'
;MDVRAMLSRMPGWAWFVAGAVVAALIAVIVAAATGADGEPAAASASPSASAATPSATASTGAEVAQTTAACTATAAVTGTWEGGFQAEVTVAAEADLDDWTVSLDLDDAAVTGSWSSTLEVGASGTVEVGPVDYNAAIAAGQSVGFGFTADGEAPEAIGAACATDAVVAPAPAASSTAEAPARDVPAAAGGDGDDWLRADGASIVDLNGDEVWLTGANWFGFNTSARVLHGLWTVDMEPVLDQVAARGINVLRVPISTELLLEWKAGRAEVSGSVNQAGAQSGLDTLEVFDAFLAACKERGVKVILDVHSALADDAGHLSPVWFAGDVTSTDFVEGWTWVAKRYRDDDTIVAFDLQNEPHGKASENPRASWGGGAADTDWKAVAEDLALRILDIHPNVLVMVEGIETYPKDGSSWSSTDAGDYDTTWWGGNLRGVADAPVDLGDYQDRLVYSPHEYGPLVYEQPWFQSSFSKASLEHDVWEPNWLYLDSDGIAPLLIGEWGGRLGQDERQDRWMTAVRDLIVERRLSHTFWCVNPNSGDTGGLLLDDWTTWDEEKYALLEPALWQDDEGRFVSLDHEVPLPGGITVTEFYEAGGSL
;
A
#
# COMPACT_ATOMS: atom_id res chain seq x y z
N MET A 1 -44.53 8.85 54.41
CA MET A 1 -44.15 9.61 53.20
C MET A 1 -42.92 8.92 52.66
N ASP A 2 -43.13 8.15 51.60
CA ASP A 2 -42.20 7.13 51.12
C ASP A 2 -41.32 7.71 50.01
N VAL A 3 -40.04 7.86 50.29
CA VAL A 3 -39.01 8.37 49.37
C VAL A 3 -38.84 7.47 48.14
N ARG A 4 -39.38 6.23 48.17
CA ARG A 4 -39.37 5.32 47.02
C ARG A 4 -40.31 5.69 45.87
N ALA A 5 -41.27 6.58 46.06
CA ALA A 5 -42.19 6.98 44.98
C ALA A 5 -41.73 8.21 44.17
N MET A 6 -40.63 8.87 44.56
CA MET A 6 -40.13 10.07 43.87
C MET A 6 -38.99 9.78 42.88
N LEU A 7 -38.38 8.59 42.96
CA LEU A 7 -37.22 8.21 42.14
C LEU A 7 -37.58 7.50 40.83
N SER A 8 -38.86 7.19 40.57
CA SER A 8 -39.30 6.47 39.36
C SER A 8 -39.83 7.38 38.23
N ARG A 9 -39.55 8.70 38.28
CA ARG A 9 -40.07 9.66 37.29
C ARG A 9 -39.06 10.71 36.80
N MET A 10 -37.75 10.45 36.90
CA MET A 10 -36.74 11.37 36.37
C MET A 10 -36.20 10.90 35.00
N PRO A 11 -36.25 11.75 33.95
CA PRO A 11 -35.78 11.42 32.60
C PRO A 11 -34.25 11.37 32.49
N GLY A 12 -33.77 10.53 31.57
CA GLY A 12 -32.40 9.98 31.47
C GLY A 12 -31.23 10.91 31.12
N TRP A 13 -31.36 12.23 31.26
CA TRP A 13 -30.25 13.17 31.08
C TRP A 13 -29.50 13.51 32.39
N ALA A 14 -29.92 12.93 33.52
CA ALA A 14 -29.41 13.25 34.86
C ALA A 14 -28.38 12.24 35.43
N TRP A 15 -27.74 11.42 34.58
CA TRP A 15 -26.67 10.48 35.00
C TRP A 15 -25.27 10.82 34.48
N PHE A 16 -25.11 11.92 33.74
CA PHE A 16 -23.80 12.52 33.51
C PHE A 16 -23.56 13.62 34.55
N VAL A 17 -22.36 13.63 35.13
CA VAL A 17 -21.87 14.51 36.22
C VAL A 17 -22.17 14.02 37.65
N ALA A 18 -21.67 12.82 38.01
CA ALA A 18 -21.35 12.46 39.40
C ALA A 18 -20.31 11.31 39.50
N GLY A 19 -19.33 11.29 38.59
CA GLY A 19 -18.24 10.30 38.56
C GLY A 19 -16.84 10.92 38.59
N ALA A 20 -16.74 12.19 38.96
CA ALA A 20 -15.48 12.88 39.21
C ALA A 20 -15.58 13.56 40.57
N VAL A 21 -14.48 13.56 41.33
CA VAL A 21 -14.32 14.06 42.71
C VAL A 21 -14.54 13.04 43.84
N VAL A 22 -13.68 12.00 43.88
CA VAL A 22 -13.05 11.54 45.14
C VAL A 22 -11.60 11.15 44.86
N ALA A 23 -10.72 12.14 44.76
CA ALA A 23 -9.29 12.01 45.09
C ALA A 23 -8.71 13.41 45.34
N ALA A 24 -8.43 13.69 46.62
CA ALA A 24 -7.53 14.73 47.16
C ALA A 24 -7.73 16.18 46.67
N LEU A 25 -8.29 17.15 47.41
CA LEU A 25 -8.04 17.53 48.81
C LEU A 25 -6.53 17.68 49.10
N ILE A 26 -5.96 18.87 48.85
CA ILE A 26 -4.96 19.58 49.68
C ILE A 26 -4.72 20.99 49.08
N ALA A 27 -4.55 21.98 49.98
CA ALA A 27 -4.07 23.36 49.76
C ALA A 27 -5.08 24.49 49.45
N VAL A 28 -5.89 24.79 50.48
CA VAL A 28 -5.97 26.11 51.17
C VAL A 28 -6.34 27.36 50.35
N ILE A 29 -7.60 27.77 50.57
CA ILE A 29 -8.14 29.14 50.51
C ILE A 29 -7.44 30.04 51.53
N VAL A 30 -6.94 31.23 51.14
CA VAL A 30 -7.26 32.54 51.76
C VAL A 30 -6.89 33.66 50.77
N ALA A 31 -7.87 34.31 50.14
CA ALA A 31 -7.77 35.71 49.73
C ALA A 31 -9.15 36.30 49.43
N ALA A 32 -9.65 37.12 50.35
CA ALA A 32 -10.61 38.18 50.03
C ALA A 32 -10.41 39.33 51.03
N ALA A 33 -9.91 40.47 50.55
CA ALA A 33 -10.40 41.81 50.91
C ALA A 33 -9.51 42.93 50.32
N THR A 34 -10.17 43.86 49.61
CA THR A 34 -9.89 45.32 49.48
C THR A 34 -8.61 45.76 48.76
N GLY A 35 -8.58 46.68 47.79
CA GLY A 35 -9.56 47.60 47.20
C GLY A 35 -8.79 48.81 46.60
N ALA A 36 -9.31 49.41 45.50
CA ALA A 36 -8.97 50.74 44.92
C ALA A 36 -7.51 50.97 44.45
N ASP A 37 -7.14 51.69 43.39
CA ASP A 37 -7.76 52.57 42.39
C ASP A 37 -6.72 52.73 41.25
N GLY A 38 -7.14 53.08 40.02
CA GLY A 38 -6.33 53.90 39.11
C GLY A 38 -5.88 53.29 37.77
N GLU A 39 -6.64 53.57 36.72
CA GLU A 39 -6.14 53.77 35.34
C GLU A 39 -6.00 55.32 35.13
N PRO A 40 -5.30 55.90 34.11
CA PRO A 40 -4.96 55.31 32.81
C PRO A 40 -3.65 55.72 32.12
N ALA A 41 -3.43 55.08 30.96
CA ALA A 41 -3.05 55.68 29.67
C ALA A 41 -1.79 55.12 28.97
N ALA A 42 -2.02 54.82 27.70
CA ALA A 42 -1.12 54.34 26.65
C ALA A 42 0.06 55.28 26.31
N ALA A 43 1.14 54.71 25.79
CA ALA A 43 1.79 55.19 24.56
C ALA A 43 2.88 54.22 24.03
N SER A 44 2.81 54.04 22.71
CA SER A 44 3.75 53.47 21.73
C SER A 44 5.20 54.00 21.80
N ALA A 45 6.19 53.14 21.49
CA ALA A 45 7.22 53.37 20.43
C ALA A 45 8.35 52.31 20.43
N SER A 46 8.72 51.82 19.24
CA SER A 46 10.01 51.18 18.92
C SER A 46 11.21 52.12 19.12
N PRO A 47 12.45 51.59 19.19
CA PRO A 47 13.37 51.83 18.07
C PRO A 47 14.35 50.68 17.73
N SER A 48 14.86 50.73 16.49
CA SER A 48 15.95 49.91 15.94
C SER A 48 17.35 50.46 16.21
N ALA A 49 18.32 49.52 16.19
CA ALA A 49 19.71 49.57 15.69
C ALA A 49 20.82 50.35 16.45
N SER A 50 21.87 49.63 16.87
CA SER A 50 23.21 49.70 16.25
C SER A 50 24.28 48.85 16.96
N ALA A 51 25.26 48.45 16.16
CA ALA A 51 26.32 47.47 16.37
C ALA A 51 27.43 47.84 17.38
N ALA A 52 28.12 46.81 17.91
CA ALA A 52 29.49 46.89 18.39
C ALA A 52 30.21 45.53 18.27
N THR A 53 31.34 45.51 17.56
CA THR A 53 32.32 44.41 17.51
C THR A 53 33.30 44.51 18.69
N PRO A 54 33.80 43.39 19.21
CA PRO A 54 35.23 43.33 19.54
C PRO A 54 35.92 42.07 18.99
N SER A 55 37.23 42.19 18.80
CA SER A 55 38.15 41.21 18.23
C SER A 55 39.12 40.68 19.31
N ALA A 56 39.74 39.52 19.01
CA ALA A 56 40.75 38.73 19.74
C ALA A 56 40.20 37.82 20.86
N THR A 57 40.63 36.56 21.05
CA THR A 57 41.92 35.90 20.80
C THR A 57 41.72 34.37 20.80
N ALA A 58 42.45 33.63 19.98
CA ALA A 58 42.41 32.17 19.95
C ALA A 58 42.98 31.54 21.24
N SER A 59 42.27 30.55 21.78
CA SER A 59 42.77 29.58 22.77
C SER A 59 42.21 28.20 22.42
N THR A 60 43.12 27.28 22.14
CA THR A 60 42.88 25.87 21.79
C THR A 60 42.30 25.12 22.99
N GLY A 61 41.00 24.83 22.95
CA GLY A 61 40.36 23.81 23.79
C GLY A 61 40.08 22.59 22.92
N ALA A 62 40.67 21.45 23.26
CA ALA A 62 40.32 20.17 22.65
C ALA A 62 38.87 19.83 23.05
N GLU A 63 37.99 19.77 22.07
CA GLU A 63 36.63 19.29 22.22
C GLU A 63 36.66 17.77 22.35
N VAL A 64 36.06 17.26 23.43
CA VAL A 64 35.85 15.83 23.62
C VAL A 64 34.81 15.41 22.60
N ALA A 65 35.21 14.60 21.61
CA ALA A 65 34.29 14.01 20.65
C ALA A 65 33.22 13.21 21.38
N GLN A 66 31.96 13.64 21.28
CA GLN A 66 30.82 12.81 21.65
C GLN A 66 30.64 11.78 20.54
N THR A 67 30.72 10.50 20.88
CA THR A 67 30.38 9.40 19.98
C THR A 67 28.86 9.39 19.80
N THR A 68 28.37 9.87 18.67
CA THR A 68 26.99 9.58 18.23
C THR A 68 26.91 8.11 17.81
N ALA A 69 25.87 7.39 18.23
CA ALA A 69 25.66 6.01 17.80
C ALA A 69 25.46 5.97 16.27
N ALA A 70 26.03 4.99 15.58
CA ALA A 70 25.95 4.90 14.12
C ALA A 70 24.60 4.34 13.62
N CYS A 71 23.75 3.86 14.53
CA CYS A 71 22.38 3.46 14.25
C CYS A 71 21.48 3.57 15.48
N THR A 72 20.19 3.52 15.24
CA THR A 72 19.13 3.34 16.24
C THR A 72 18.25 2.15 15.87
N ALA A 73 17.61 1.53 16.85
CA ALA A 73 16.61 0.49 16.62
C ALA A 73 15.34 0.83 17.41
N THR A 74 14.19 0.60 16.79
CA THR A 74 12.88 0.79 17.42
C THR A 74 12.02 -0.42 17.13
N ALA A 75 11.30 -0.92 18.13
CA ALA A 75 10.43 -2.09 18.01
C ALA A 75 8.99 -1.71 18.37
N ALA A 76 8.04 -2.20 17.59
CA ALA A 76 6.61 -1.98 17.77
C ALA A 76 5.86 -3.31 17.72
N VAL A 77 4.99 -3.55 18.72
CA VAL A 77 4.05 -4.66 18.68
C VAL A 77 2.94 -4.30 17.69
N THR A 78 2.82 -5.06 16.60
CA THR A 78 1.89 -4.81 15.50
C THR A 78 0.65 -5.70 15.54
N GLY A 79 0.71 -6.81 16.28
CA GLY A 79 -0.44 -7.71 16.47
C GLY A 79 -0.37 -8.45 17.80
N THR A 80 -1.53 -8.76 18.38
CA THR A 80 -1.64 -9.57 19.61
C THR A 80 -2.78 -10.57 19.50
N TRP A 81 -2.61 -11.75 20.08
CA TRP A 81 -3.63 -12.79 20.19
C TRP A 81 -3.56 -13.47 21.56
N GLU A 82 -4.50 -14.38 21.85
CA GLU A 82 -4.47 -15.11 23.12
C GLU A 82 -3.20 -15.98 23.21
N GLY A 83 -2.25 -15.53 24.03
CA GLY A 83 -1.00 -16.24 24.30
C GLY A 83 0.17 -15.90 23.39
N GLY A 84 0.08 -14.90 22.50
CA GLY A 84 1.22 -14.46 21.68
C GLY A 84 1.05 -13.10 21.01
N PHE A 85 2.09 -12.66 20.32
CA PHE A 85 2.14 -11.36 19.65
C PHE A 85 3.09 -11.36 18.45
N GLN A 86 2.93 -10.35 17.59
CA GLN A 86 3.82 -10.01 16.49
C GLN A 86 4.44 -8.63 16.74
N ALA A 87 5.72 -8.49 16.41
CA ALA A 87 6.42 -7.21 16.46
C ALA A 87 7.29 -6.97 15.22
N GLU A 88 7.35 -5.71 14.80
CA GLU A 88 8.27 -5.21 13.79
C GLU A 88 9.37 -4.37 14.45
N VAL A 89 10.58 -4.46 13.93
CA VAL A 89 11.77 -3.74 14.38
C VAL A 89 12.37 -3.00 13.20
N THR A 90 12.52 -1.68 13.34
CA THR A 90 13.21 -0.81 12.37
C THR A 90 14.61 -0.48 12.87
N VAL A 91 15.61 -0.71 12.03
CA VAL A 91 17.01 -0.31 12.24
C VAL A 91 17.31 0.88 11.33
N ALA A 92 17.58 2.04 11.90
CA ALA A 92 17.91 3.26 11.15
C ALA A 92 19.40 3.59 11.30
N ALA A 93 20.07 3.86 10.18
CA ALA A 93 21.49 4.15 10.13
C ALA A 93 21.76 5.67 10.11
N GLU A 94 22.62 6.15 10.99
CA GLU A 94 23.09 7.54 11.03
C GLU A 94 24.39 7.73 10.23
N ALA A 95 25.02 6.64 9.82
CA ALA A 95 26.19 6.56 8.94
C ALA A 95 26.10 5.27 8.10
N ASP A 96 26.84 5.18 6.99
CA ASP A 96 26.88 3.95 6.18
C ASP A 96 27.30 2.75 7.05
N LEU A 97 26.46 1.73 7.08
CA LEU A 97 26.69 0.46 7.74
C LEU A 97 26.87 -0.64 6.70
N ASP A 98 27.88 -1.48 6.89
CA ASP A 98 28.06 -2.72 6.13
C ASP A 98 27.45 -3.94 6.87
N ASP A 99 27.08 -3.75 8.14
CA ASP A 99 26.50 -4.75 9.04
C ASP A 99 25.83 -4.04 10.24
N TRP A 100 24.91 -4.71 10.92
CA TRP A 100 24.26 -4.19 12.13
C TRP A 100 23.97 -5.28 13.16
N THR A 101 23.80 -4.89 14.42
CA THR A 101 23.34 -5.81 15.46
C THR A 101 22.38 -5.06 16.38
N VAL A 102 21.22 -5.66 16.63
CA VAL A 102 20.19 -5.14 17.52
C VAL A 102 20.09 -6.05 18.74
N SER A 103 20.24 -5.47 19.93
CA SER A 103 19.87 -6.12 21.17
C SER A 103 18.37 -5.93 21.40
N LEU A 104 17.61 -7.03 21.45
CA LEU A 104 16.19 -7.05 21.76
C LEU A 104 15.95 -7.65 23.14
N ASP A 105 15.09 -7.03 23.95
CA ASP A 105 14.62 -7.59 25.21
C ASP A 105 13.20 -8.15 25.06
N LEU A 106 13.10 -9.49 25.10
CA LEU A 106 11.84 -10.21 24.90
C LEU A 106 11.14 -10.58 26.23
N ASP A 107 11.67 -10.13 27.38
CA ASP A 107 11.20 -10.55 28.71
C ASP A 107 11.06 -12.09 28.80
N ASP A 108 9.89 -12.59 29.19
CA ASP A 108 9.57 -14.02 29.30
C ASP A 108 8.98 -14.60 27.99
N ALA A 109 8.85 -13.81 26.92
CA ALA A 109 8.32 -14.27 25.64
C ALA A 109 9.31 -15.15 24.88
N ALA A 110 8.79 -16.08 24.08
CA ALA A 110 9.58 -17.01 23.29
C ALA A 110 9.25 -16.86 21.79
N VAL A 111 10.25 -16.59 20.96
CA VAL A 111 10.08 -16.42 19.51
C VAL A 111 9.56 -17.71 18.88
N THR A 112 8.51 -17.60 18.08
CA THR A 112 7.89 -18.71 17.33
C THR A 112 8.16 -18.65 15.83
N GLY A 113 8.49 -17.47 15.32
CA GLY A 113 8.87 -17.21 13.93
C GLY A 113 9.57 -15.87 13.80
N SER A 114 10.43 -15.72 12.79
CA SER A 114 11.15 -14.49 12.50
C SER A 114 11.39 -14.37 11.00
N TRP A 115 11.56 -13.14 10.52
CA TRP A 115 11.96 -12.85 9.14
C TRP A 115 12.99 -11.74 9.11
N SER A 116 13.67 -11.61 7.97
CA SER A 116 14.63 -10.53 7.67
C SER A 116 15.73 -10.33 8.73
N SER A 117 16.05 -11.37 9.50
CA SER A 117 17.01 -11.31 10.59
C SER A 117 17.55 -12.70 10.94
N THR A 118 18.61 -12.74 11.76
CA THR A 118 19.17 -13.98 12.32
C THR A 118 18.49 -14.42 13.62
N LEU A 119 17.37 -13.81 14.01
CA LEU A 119 16.66 -14.13 15.24
C LEU A 119 16.14 -15.58 15.17
N GLU A 120 16.56 -16.42 16.11
CA GLU A 120 16.24 -17.86 16.11
C GLU A 120 14.89 -18.17 16.76
N VAL A 121 14.19 -19.18 16.24
CA VAL A 121 12.99 -19.73 16.88
C VAL A 121 13.35 -20.34 18.24
N GLY A 122 12.56 -20.03 19.27
CA GLY A 122 12.76 -20.43 20.65
C GLY A 122 13.66 -19.49 21.46
N ALA A 123 14.13 -18.38 20.88
CA ALA A 123 14.86 -17.35 21.61
C ALA A 123 13.95 -16.63 22.62
N SER A 124 14.48 -16.28 23.79
CA SER A 124 13.75 -15.65 24.91
C SER A 124 14.69 -14.79 25.76
N GLY A 125 14.18 -13.81 26.50
CA GLY A 125 14.98 -12.84 27.25
C GLY A 125 15.71 -11.86 26.33
N THR A 126 16.87 -11.36 26.75
CA THR A 126 17.68 -10.45 25.93
C THR A 126 18.48 -11.23 24.87
N VAL A 127 18.31 -10.87 23.59
CA VAL A 127 18.88 -11.56 22.43
C VAL A 127 19.56 -10.57 21.49
N GLU A 128 20.64 -11.00 20.84
CA GLU A 128 21.31 -10.23 19.79
C GLU A 128 20.82 -10.71 18.42
N VAL A 129 20.39 -9.76 17.60
CA VAL A 129 19.80 -9.99 16.29
C VAL A 129 20.62 -9.29 15.23
N GLY A 130 21.05 -10.03 14.22
CA GLY A 130 21.79 -9.51 13.07
C GLY A 130 20.99 -9.57 11.77
N PRO A 131 21.51 -8.97 10.70
CA PRO A 131 20.93 -9.00 9.38
C PRO A 131 21.00 -10.36 8.71
N VAL A 132 20.19 -10.51 7.67
CA VAL A 132 20.40 -11.47 6.59
C VAL A 132 21.12 -10.79 5.42
N ASP A 133 21.68 -11.56 4.48
CA ASP A 133 22.60 -11.04 3.46
C ASP A 133 22.10 -9.80 2.69
N TYR A 134 20.79 -9.68 2.44
CA TYR A 134 20.22 -8.58 1.65
C TYR A 134 19.99 -7.28 2.44
N ASN A 135 19.93 -7.32 3.78
CA ASN A 135 19.66 -6.13 4.60
C ASN A 135 20.81 -5.75 5.54
N ALA A 136 21.99 -6.36 5.37
CA ALA A 136 23.16 -6.05 6.19
C ALA A 136 23.71 -4.63 5.95
N ALA A 137 23.71 -4.17 4.70
CA ALA A 137 24.17 -2.83 4.35
C ALA A 137 23.03 -1.81 4.43
N ILE A 138 23.26 -0.70 5.15
CA ILE A 138 22.31 0.41 5.28
C ILE A 138 23.07 1.72 5.05
N ALA A 139 22.72 2.49 4.03
CA ALA A 139 23.32 3.80 3.80
C ALA A 139 22.91 4.81 4.89
N ALA A 140 23.73 5.83 5.12
CA ALA A 140 23.43 6.90 6.07
C ALA A 140 22.07 7.55 5.78
N GLY A 141 21.21 7.63 6.79
CA GLY A 141 19.85 8.17 6.69
C GLY A 141 18.82 7.20 6.12
N GLN A 142 19.17 5.93 5.89
CA GLN A 142 18.23 4.87 5.50
C GLN A 142 17.90 3.95 6.68
N SER A 143 16.89 3.10 6.50
CA SER A 143 16.49 2.10 7.48
C SER A 143 16.13 0.78 6.82
N VAL A 144 16.23 -0.31 7.59
CA VAL A 144 15.73 -1.63 7.22
C VAL A 144 14.84 -2.17 8.33
N GLY A 145 13.90 -3.02 7.96
CA GLY A 145 12.97 -3.67 8.88
C GLY A 145 13.22 -5.17 9.02
N PHE A 146 12.91 -5.70 10.20
CA PHE A 146 12.72 -7.13 10.43
C PHE A 146 11.63 -7.34 11.46
N GLY A 147 11.04 -8.52 11.52
CA GLY A 147 9.98 -8.79 12.49
C GLY A 147 9.97 -10.23 12.98
N PHE A 148 9.11 -10.47 13.96
CA PHE A 148 8.98 -11.77 14.59
C PHE A 148 7.62 -11.97 15.24
N THR A 149 7.24 -13.23 15.41
CA THR A 149 6.13 -13.67 16.27
C THR A 149 6.69 -14.34 17.53
N ALA A 150 5.98 -14.20 18.65
CA ALA A 150 6.37 -14.82 19.91
C ALA A 150 5.17 -15.32 20.71
N ASP A 151 5.35 -16.40 21.46
CA ASP A 151 4.44 -16.86 22.51
C ASP A 151 4.74 -16.10 23.81
N GLY A 152 3.71 -15.61 24.49
CA GLY A 152 3.84 -14.83 25.72
C GLY A 152 2.85 -13.67 25.80
N GLU A 153 2.84 -12.98 26.95
CA GLU A 153 2.13 -11.71 27.10
C GLU A 153 2.90 -10.62 26.33
N ALA A 154 2.21 -9.89 25.46
CA ALA A 154 2.83 -8.82 24.67
C ALA A 154 3.33 -7.70 25.61
N PRO A 155 4.61 -7.32 25.55
CA PRO A 155 5.12 -6.23 26.36
C PRO A 155 4.56 -4.89 25.87
N GLU A 156 4.33 -3.93 26.80
CA GLU A 156 3.90 -2.57 26.44
C GLU A 156 4.93 -1.84 25.54
N ALA A 157 6.21 -2.23 25.62
CA ALA A 157 7.27 -1.80 24.74
C ALA A 157 8.39 -2.85 24.70
N ILE A 158 8.96 -3.09 23.52
CA ILE A 158 10.12 -3.98 23.34
C ILE A 158 11.38 -3.12 23.36
N GLY A 159 12.29 -3.40 24.29
CA GLY A 159 13.58 -2.71 24.35
C GLY A 159 14.43 -3.11 23.14
N ALA A 160 14.70 -2.16 22.24
CA ALA A 160 15.58 -2.36 21.09
C ALA A 160 16.74 -1.37 21.14
N ALA A 161 17.97 -1.86 20.99
CA ALA A 161 19.16 -1.03 20.93
C ALA A 161 20.10 -1.51 19.81
N CYS A 162 20.45 -0.62 18.90
CA CYS A 162 21.40 -0.92 17.84
C CYS A 162 22.84 -0.66 18.32
N ALA A 163 23.73 -1.61 18.05
CA ALA A 163 25.16 -1.51 18.30
C ALA A 163 25.94 -1.81 17.01
N THR A 164 26.97 -1.02 16.74
CA THR A 164 27.91 -1.21 15.63
C THR A 164 29.33 -1.12 16.14
N ASP A 165 30.23 -1.96 15.64
CA ASP A 165 31.68 -1.83 15.87
C ASP A 165 32.34 -0.73 15.00
N ALA A 166 31.55 0.05 14.24
CA ALA A 166 32.05 1.04 13.29
C ALA A 166 32.47 2.36 13.96
N VAL A 167 33.70 2.80 13.67
CA VAL A 167 34.25 4.09 14.11
C VAL A 167 34.02 5.12 13.00
N VAL A 168 33.22 6.15 13.26
CA VAL A 168 32.91 7.23 12.29
C VAL A 168 34.19 7.99 11.91
N ALA A 169 34.56 7.97 10.63
CA ALA A 169 35.56 8.88 10.07
C ALA A 169 34.92 10.25 9.77
N PRO A 170 35.62 11.39 9.97
CA PRO A 170 35.02 12.70 9.75
C PRO A 170 34.72 12.92 8.27
N ALA A 171 33.50 13.40 7.99
CA ALA A 171 32.99 13.69 6.66
C ALA A 171 33.92 14.64 5.87
N PRO A 172 34.17 14.39 4.57
CA PRO A 172 34.83 15.37 3.72
C PRO A 172 33.92 16.59 3.55
N ALA A 173 34.52 17.78 3.57
CA ALA A 173 33.81 19.04 3.39
C ALA A 173 33.01 19.03 2.08
N ALA A 174 31.73 19.41 2.19
CA ALA A 174 30.78 19.51 1.08
C ALA A 174 31.39 20.25 -0.11
N SER A 175 31.54 19.52 -1.23
CA SER A 175 31.73 20.12 -2.54
C SER A 175 30.35 20.43 -3.09
N SER A 176 30.04 21.71 -3.28
CA SER A 176 28.82 22.14 -3.97
C SER A 176 28.91 21.69 -5.44
N THR A 177 28.40 20.52 -5.76
CA THR A 177 28.05 20.17 -7.14
C THR A 177 26.77 20.93 -7.46
N ALA A 178 26.86 21.82 -8.46
CA ALA A 178 25.69 22.39 -9.09
C ALA A 178 24.76 21.25 -9.53
N GLU A 179 23.50 21.33 -9.14
CA GLU A 179 22.42 20.45 -9.57
C GLU A 179 22.48 20.32 -11.09
N ALA A 180 22.76 19.10 -11.57
CA ALA A 180 22.71 18.83 -12.99
C ALA A 180 21.29 19.14 -13.47
N PRO A 181 21.10 19.72 -14.67
CA PRO A 181 19.75 19.93 -15.18
C PRO A 181 19.04 18.57 -15.24
N ALA A 182 17.81 18.55 -14.73
CA ALA A 182 16.88 17.43 -14.86
C ALA A 182 17.01 16.78 -16.24
N ARG A 183 17.25 15.47 -16.28
CA ARG A 183 17.24 14.72 -17.54
C ARG A 183 15.79 14.65 -18.02
N ASP A 184 15.56 15.14 -19.23
CA ASP A 184 14.29 14.94 -19.91
C ASP A 184 14.33 13.55 -20.55
N VAL A 185 13.88 12.54 -19.80
CA VAL A 185 13.75 11.15 -20.27
C VAL A 185 12.48 11.09 -21.11
N PRO A 186 12.53 10.83 -22.43
CA PRO A 186 11.32 10.64 -23.23
C PRO A 186 10.56 9.40 -22.75
N ALA A 187 9.22 9.45 -22.74
CA ALA A 187 8.43 8.25 -22.47
C ALA A 187 8.73 7.13 -23.49
N ALA A 188 8.43 5.89 -23.13
CA ALA A 188 8.43 4.77 -24.06
C ALA A 188 7.61 5.08 -25.32
N ALA A 189 7.97 4.45 -26.44
CA ALA A 189 7.29 4.70 -27.70
C ALA A 189 5.83 4.22 -27.64
N GLY A 190 4.89 5.14 -27.84
CA GLY A 190 3.45 4.87 -27.85
C GLY A 190 3.05 3.80 -28.87
N GLY A 191 1.90 3.15 -28.63
CA GLY A 191 1.28 2.22 -29.59
C GLY A 191 0.55 2.96 -30.70
N ASP A 192 -0.14 2.21 -31.55
CA ASP A 192 -1.06 2.81 -32.50
C ASP A 192 -2.41 3.19 -31.85
N GLY A 193 -2.62 2.79 -30.59
CA GLY A 193 -3.77 3.12 -29.77
C GLY A 193 -4.96 2.23 -30.04
N ASP A 194 -4.77 1.00 -30.51
CA ASP A 194 -5.85 0.05 -30.79
C ASP A 194 -6.29 -0.76 -29.55
N ASP A 195 -5.44 -0.86 -28.54
CA ASP A 195 -5.64 -1.69 -27.34
C ASP A 195 -6.41 -1.02 -26.19
N TRP A 196 -7.00 0.16 -26.42
CA TRP A 196 -7.78 0.84 -25.38
C TRP A 196 -9.06 0.07 -25.01
N LEU A 197 -9.45 0.17 -23.75
CA LEU A 197 -10.57 -0.57 -23.18
C LEU A 197 -11.67 0.36 -22.68
N ARG A 198 -12.88 -0.17 -22.54
CA ARG A 198 -14.03 0.52 -21.94
C ARG A 198 -14.92 -0.44 -21.16
N ALA A 199 -15.67 0.08 -20.21
CA ALA A 199 -16.76 -0.64 -19.57
C ALA A 199 -18.00 -0.70 -20.49
N ASP A 200 -18.69 -1.83 -20.47
CA ASP A 200 -20.00 -2.04 -21.10
C ASP A 200 -20.89 -2.90 -20.18
N GLY A 201 -21.73 -2.26 -19.38
CA GLY A 201 -22.45 -2.94 -18.29
C GLY A 201 -21.49 -3.45 -17.23
N ALA A 202 -21.51 -4.76 -16.95
CA ALA A 202 -20.57 -5.43 -16.05
C ALA A 202 -19.36 -6.05 -16.76
N SER A 203 -19.22 -5.84 -18.07
CA SER A 203 -18.10 -6.35 -18.86
C SER A 203 -17.08 -5.25 -19.17
N ILE A 204 -15.83 -5.66 -19.41
CA ILE A 204 -14.80 -4.81 -20.03
C ILE A 204 -14.69 -5.24 -21.48
N VAL A 205 -14.68 -4.28 -22.41
CA VAL A 205 -14.60 -4.55 -23.85
C VAL A 205 -13.48 -3.72 -24.50
N ASP A 206 -12.97 -4.21 -25.61
CA ASP A 206 -12.04 -3.48 -26.47
C ASP A 206 -12.75 -2.36 -27.28
N LEU A 207 -12.01 -1.70 -28.17
CA LEU A 207 -12.56 -0.68 -29.08
C LEU A 207 -13.53 -1.24 -30.14
N ASN A 208 -13.48 -2.54 -30.43
CA ASN A 208 -14.41 -3.22 -31.34
C ASN A 208 -15.74 -3.60 -30.65
N GLY A 209 -15.76 -3.54 -29.31
CA GLY A 209 -16.88 -3.97 -28.48
C GLY A 209 -16.85 -5.47 -28.16
N ASP A 210 -15.72 -6.12 -28.39
CA ASP A 210 -15.48 -7.51 -28.02
C ASP A 210 -15.03 -7.57 -26.55
N GLU A 211 -15.59 -8.52 -25.79
CA GLU A 211 -15.31 -8.65 -24.36
C GLU A 211 -13.86 -9.08 -24.11
N VAL A 212 -13.24 -8.54 -23.06
CA VAL A 212 -11.88 -8.90 -22.68
C VAL A 212 -11.84 -9.39 -21.24
N TRP A 213 -10.93 -10.34 -20.99
CA TRP A 213 -10.69 -10.85 -19.65
C TRP A 213 -9.27 -10.52 -19.20
N LEU A 214 -9.15 -9.56 -18.29
CA LEU A 214 -7.86 -9.15 -17.72
C LEU A 214 -7.50 -10.17 -16.65
N THR A 215 -6.51 -11.03 -16.93
CA THR A 215 -6.09 -12.12 -16.06
C THR A 215 -4.61 -11.98 -15.76
N GLY A 216 -4.32 -11.34 -14.62
CA GLY A 216 -3.01 -10.78 -14.35
C GLY A 216 -2.36 -11.20 -13.04
N ALA A 217 -1.26 -10.54 -12.71
CA ALA A 217 -0.56 -10.64 -11.43
C ALA A 217 0.07 -9.30 -11.02
N ASN A 218 0.40 -9.14 -9.76
CA ASN A 218 1.02 -7.91 -9.24
C ASN A 218 2.54 -8.08 -9.20
N TRP A 219 3.30 -7.08 -9.68
CA TRP A 219 4.75 -7.02 -9.46
C TRP A 219 5.11 -5.72 -8.76
N PHE A 220 5.31 -5.80 -7.44
CA PHE A 220 5.53 -4.61 -6.61
C PHE A 220 7.00 -4.21 -6.50
N GLY A 221 7.24 -2.95 -6.12
CA GLY A 221 8.57 -2.41 -5.82
C GLY A 221 8.71 -0.92 -6.08
N PHE A 222 8.03 -0.35 -7.08
CA PHE A 222 8.10 1.09 -7.34
C PHE A 222 7.47 1.91 -6.20
N ASN A 223 6.60 1.31 -5.40
CA ASN A 223 6.01 1.92 -4.21
C ASN A 223 6.90 1.88 -2.96
N THR A 224 7.97 1.09 -2.97
CA THR A 224 8.79 0.84 -1.79
C THR A 224 10.02 1.74 -1.77
N SER A 225 10.85 1.60 -0.73
CA SER A 225 12.13 2.31 -0.64
C SER A 225 13.06 2.02 -1.83
N ALA A 226 12.91 0.87 -2.49
CA ALA A 226 13.70 0.47 -3.65
C ALA A 226 13.46 1.37 -4.88
N ARG A 227 12.26 1.97 -5.02
CA ARG A 227 11.84 2.81 -6.15
C ARG A 227 11.95 2.14 -7.53
N VAL A 228 12.08 0.82 -7.56
CA VAL A 228 12.13 -0.05 -8.75
C VAL A 228 11.46 -1.38 -8.39
N LEU A 229 11.05 -2.16 -9.40
CA LEU A 229 10.55 -3.51 -9.19
C LEU A 229 11.49 -4.31 -8.29
N HIS A 230 10.94 -4.97 -7.27
CA HIS A 230 11.72 -5.85 -6.43
C HIS A 230 12.25 -7.04 -7.25
N GLY A 231 13.41 -7.56 -6.84
CA GLY A 231 14.10 -8.65 -7.51
C GLY A 231 15.20 -8.20 -8.46
N LEU A 232 15.20 -6.95 -8.92
CA LEU A 232 16.20 -6.44 -9.88
C LEU A 232 17.64 -6.38 -9.32
N TRP A 233 17.81 -6.55 -8.01
CA TRP A 233 19.12 -6.76 -7.38
C TRP A 233 19.68 -8.18 -7.62
N THR A 234 18.82 -9.15 -7.97
CA THR A 234 19.16 -10.56 -8.20
C THR A 234 19.03 -10.97 -9.66
N VAL A 235 17.94 -10.57 -10.32
CA VAL A 235 17.59 -11.00 -11.69
C VAL A 235 17.50 -9.83 -12.65
N ASP A 236 17.73 -10.10 -13.94
CA ASP A 236 17.37 -9.14 -15.00
C ASP A 236 15.85 -9.15 -15.20
N MET A 237 15.30 -8.00 -15.61
CA MET A 237 13.86 -7.81 -15.78
C MET A 237 13.25 -8.68 -16.88
N GLU A 238 13.92 -8.78 -18.03
CA GLU A 238 13.39 -9.42 -19.24
C GLU A 238 13.15 -10.93 -19.05
N PRO A 239 14.05 -11.71 -18.44
CA PRO A 239 13.78 -13.12 -18.13
C PRO A 239 12.58 -13.33 -17.19
N VAL A 240 12.28 -12.41 -16.27
CA VAL A 240 11.07 -12.50 -15.43
C VAL A 240 9.84 -12.27 -16.30
N LEU A 241 9.85 -11.22 -17.12
CA LEU A 241 8.75 -10.92 -18.04
C LEU A 241 8.52 -12.03 -19.09
N ASP A 242 9.58 -12.65 -19.59
CA ASP A 242 9.47 -13.82 -20.47
C ASP A 242 8.68 -14.95 -19.79
N GLN A 243 8.96 -15.21 -18.51
CA GLN A 243 8.27 -16.24 -17.75
C GLN A 243 6.84 -15.88 -17.38
N VAL A 244 6.57 -14.62 -17.05
CA VAL A 244 5.22 -14.08 -16.79
C VAL A 244 4.36 -14.27 -18.05
N ALA A 245 4.83 -13.79 -19.20
CA ALA A 245 4.09 -13.85 -20.45
C ALA A 245 3.90 -15.29 -20.94
N ALA A 246 4.93 -16.14 -20.86
CA ALA A 246 4.83 -17.56 -21.24
C ALA A 246 3.88 -18.37 -20.35
N ARG A 247 3.51 -17.84 -19.18
CA ARG A 247 2.55 -18.43 -18.24
C ARG A 247 1.16 -17.81 -18.34
N GLY A 248 0.86 -17.08 -19.40
CA GLY A 248 -0.50 -16.63 -19.71
C GLY A 248 -0.99 -15.41 -18.94
N ILE A 249 -0.12 -14.75 -18.18
CA ILE A 249 -0.44 -13.49 -17.50
C ILE A 249 -0.44 -12.38 -18.54
N ASN A 250 -1.62 -11.85 -18.87
CA ASN A 250 -1.80 -10.87 -19.95
C ASN A 250 -1.74 -9.41 -19.46
N VAL A 251 -1.77 -9.19 -18.14
CA VAL A 251 -1.66 -7.87 -17.53
C VAL A 251 -0.87 -7.92 -16.23
N LEU A 252 -0.06 -6.90 -15.95
CA LEU A 252 0.62 -6.70 -14.67
C LEU A 252 0.06 -5.46 -13.96
N ARG A 253 -0.39 -5.62 -12.71
CA ARG A 253 -0.64 -4.47 -11.80
C ARG A 253 0.65 -4.08 -11.11
N VAL A 254 1.03 -2.80 -11.21
CA VAL A 254 2.34 -2.29 -10.80
C VAL A 254 2.16 -1.20 -9.73
N PRO A 255 2.34 -1.57 -8.46
CA PRO A 255 2.43 -0.65 -7.34
C PRO A 255 3.53 0.41 -7.49
N ILE A 256 3.16 1.69 -7.41
CA ILE A 256 4.04 2.87 -7.40
C ILE A 256 3.65 3.85 -6.28
N SER A 257 4.59 4.66 -5.76
CA SER A 257 4.27 5.68 -4.76
C SER A 257 4.06 7.06 -5.38
N THR A 258 3.23 7.88 -4.73
CA THR A 258 3.06 9.29 -5.11
C THR A 258 4.40 10.04 -5.04
N GLU A 259 5.19 9.80 -4.00
CA GLU A 259 6.52 10.39 -3.83
C GLU A 259 7.41 10.14 -5.05
N LEU A 260 7.48 8.90 -5.55
CA LEU A 260 8.28 8.56 -6.72
C LEU A 260 7.79 9.30 -7.98
N LEU A 261 6.47 9.39 -8.19
CA LEU A 261 5.90 10.17 -9.30
C LEU A 261 6.31 11.65 -9.23
N LEU A 262 6.36 12.24 -8.03
CA LEU A 262 6.79 13.62 -7.82
C LEU A 262 8.30 13.80 -8.02
N GLU A 263 9.11 12.82 -7.61
CA GLU A 263 10.55 12.77 -7.88
C GLU A 263 10.79 12.79 -9.40
N TRP A 264 10.12 11.92 -10.15
CA TRP A 264 10.18 11.88 -11.61
C TRP A 264 9.70 13.18 -12.26
N LYS A 265 8.57 13.71 -11.83
CA LYS A 265 8.04 15.01 -12.29
C LYS A 265 9.04 16.15 -12.07
N ALA A 266 9.77 16.14 -10.97
CA ALA A 266 10.79 17.12 -10.65
C ALA A 266 12.12 16.90 -11.40
N GLY A 267 12.24 15.80 -12.16
CA GLY A 267 13.48 15.41 -12.83
C GLY A 267 14.57 14.95 -11.87
N ARG A 268 14.16 14.36 -10.73
CA ARG A 268 15.01 13.83 -9.66
C ARG A 268 14.98 12.30 -9.64
N ALA A 269 14.77 11.65 -10.77
CA ALA A 269 14.97 10.21 -10.88
C ALA A 269 16.45 9.90 -10.59
N GLU A 270 16.70 8.87 -9.78
CA GLU A 270 18.05 8.47 -9.36
C GLU A 270 18.34 7.03 -9.79
N VAL A 271 19.62 6.67 -9.88
CA VAL A 271 20.01 5.26 -10.09
C VAL A 271 19.80 4.51 -8.78
N SER A 272 18.87 3.57 -8.76
CA SER A 272 18.57 2.78 -7.56
C SER A 272 19.72 1.81 -7.23
N GLY A 273 20.06 1.73 -5.95
CA GLY A 273 20.97 0.70 -5.41
C GLY A 273 20.38 -0.71 -5.49
N SER A 274 19.06 -0.82 -5.66
CA SER A 274 18.31 -2.08 -5.75
C SER A 274 18.30 -2.69 -7.16
N VAL A 275 19.18 -2.20 -8.05
CA VAL A 275 19.42 -2.77 -9.39
C VAL A 275 20.81 -3.38 -9.43
N ASN A 276 20.92 -4.60 -9.95
CA ASN A 276 22.19 -5.24 -10.21
C ASN A 276 22.98 -4.46 -11.27
N GLN A 277 24.03 -3.76 -10.84
CA GLN A 277 24.84 -2.91 -11.71
C GLN A 277 25.74 -3.70 -12.69
N ALA A 278 25.73 -5.02 -12.64
CA ALA A 278 26.32 -5.87 -13.68
C ALA A 278 25.29 -6.40 -14.71
N GLY A 279 24.00 -6.17 -14.46
CA GLY A 279 22.87 -6.64 -15.26
C GLY A 279 22.43 -5.68 -16.36
N ALA A 280 21.33 -6.02 -17.02
CA ALA A 280 20.81 -5.30 -18.19
C ALA A 280 20.30 -3.89 -17.85
N GLN A 281 19.80 -3.67 -16.63
CA GLN A 281 19.28 -2.39 -16.16
C GLN A 281 20.35 -1.48 -15.52
N SER A 282 21.63 -1.87 -15.60
CA SER A 282 22.75 -1.11 -15.01
C SER A 282 22.81 0.33 -15.50
N GLY A 283 22.94 1.27 -14.55
CA GLY A 283 23.09 2.70 -14.83
C GLY A 283 21.81 3.43 -15.27
N LEU A 284 20.67 2.74 -15.41
CA LEU A 284 19.38 3.37 -15.62
C LEU A 284 18.89 4.04 -14.32
N ASP A 285 18.33 5.24 -14.44
CA ASP A 285 17.58 5.83 -13.33
C ASP A 285 16.20 5.17 -13.15
N THR A 286 15.52 5.45 -12.03
CA THR A 286 14.23 4.82 -11.70
C THR A 286 13.15 5.02 -12.76
N LEU A 287 13.16 6.16 -13.47
CA LEU A 287 12.22 6.43 -14.56
C LEU A 287 12.61 5.67 -15.83
N GLU A 288 13.90 5.63 -16.16
CA GLU A 288 14.42 4.82 -17.28
C GLU A 288 14.17 3.32 -17.07
N VAL A 289 14.22 2.81 -15.83
CA VAL A 289 13.83 1.43 -15.49
C VAL A 289 12.34 1.20 -15.75
N PHE A 290 11.47 2.14 -15.35
CA PHE A 290 10.03 2.03 -15.62
C PHE A 290 9.71 2.09 -17.12
N ASP A 291 10.36 2.98 -17.88
CA ASP A 291 10.19 3.06 -19.33
C ASP A 291 10.70 1.78 -20.03
N ALA A 292 11.79 1.19 -19.55
CA ALA A 292 12.28 -0.10 -20.04
C ALA A 292 11.31 -1.24 -19.71
N PHE A 293 10.67 -1.21 -18.55
CA PHE A 293 9.65 -2.18 -18.15
C PHE A 293 8.43 -2.13 -19.09
N LEU A 294 7.92 -0.93 -19.39
CA LEU A 294 6.79 -0.77 -20.32
C LEU A 294 7.15 -1.29 -21.71
N ALA A 295 8.33 -0.93 -22.22
CA ALA A 295 8.80 -1.43 -23.52
C ALA A 295 8.89 -2.96 -23.55
N ALA A 296 9.41 -3.58 -22.48
CA ALA A 296 9.53 -5.03 -22.38
C ALA A 296 8.16 -5.73 -22.28
N CYS A 297 7.18 -5.13 -21.59
CA CYS A 297 5.80 -5.64 -21.54
C CYS A 297 5.15 -5.59 -22.93
N LYS A 298 5.29 -4.46 -23.63
CA LYS A 298 4.79 -4.26 -24.99
C LYS A 298 5.33 -5.29 -25.98
N GLU A 299 6.64 -5.56 -25.95
CA GLU A 299 7.26 -6.59 -26.80
C GLU A 299 6.70 -8.01 -26.59
N ARG A 300 6.00 -8.23 -25.48
CA ARG A 300 5.47 -9.54 -25.06
C ARG A 300 3.94 -9.60 -25.06
N GLY A 301 3.25 -8.55 -25.49
CA GLY A 301 1.79 -8.48 -25.45
C GLY A 301 1.23 -8.48 -24.02
N VAL A 302 2.01 -7.98 -23.05
CA VAL A 302 1.56 -7.84 -21.65
C VAL A 302 1.15 -6.38 -21.42
N LYS A 303 -0.06 -6.17 -20.91
CA LYS A 303 -0.55 -4.84 -20.54
C LYS A 303 -0.19 -4.49 -19.10
N VAL A 304 -0.38 -3.23 -18.73
CA VAL A 304 -0.03 -2.70 -17.41
C VAL A 304 -1.21 -1.96 -16.81
N ILE A 305 -1.44 -2.20 -15.53
CA ILE A 305 -2.27 -1.37 -14.65
C ILE A 305 -1.31 -0.65 -13.72
N LEU A 306 -1.27 0.69 -13.76
CA LEU A 306 -0.48 1.46 -12.81
C LEU A 306 -1.31 1.71 -11.56
N ASP A 307 -0.77 1.38 -10.39
CA ASP A 307 -1.45 1.48 -9.10
C ASP A 307 -0.68 2.43 -8.18
N VAL A 308 -1.30 3.54 -7.74
CA VAL A 308 -0.70 4.33 -6.67
C VAL A 308 -0.94 3.63 -5.34
N HIS A 309 0.09 2.91 -4.91
CA HIS A 309 0.02 1.98 -3.80
C HIS A 309 0.24 2.62 -2.43
N SER A 310 0.92 3.77 -2.42
CA SER A 310 1.26 4.51 -1.20
C SER A 310 1.55 5.98 -1.49
N ALA A 311 1.42 6.81 -0.46
CA ALA A 311 1.86 8.20 -0.55
C ALA A 311 3.40 8.31 -0.59
N LEU A 312 4.07 7.61 0.33
CA LEU A 312 5.54 7.59 0.46
C LEU A 312 6.16 6.35 -0.20
N ALA A 313 7.36 6.50 -0.73
CA ALA A 313 8.20 5.42 -1.24
C ALA A 313 8.82 4.66 -0.05
N ASP A 314 8.02 3.81 0.60
CA ASP A 314 8.33 3.14 1.85
C ASP A 314 7.75 1.72 1.83
N ASP A 315 8.50 0.75 2.34
CA ASP A 315 8.13 -0.67 2.34
C ASP A 315 6.82 -0.91 3.12
N ALA A 316 6.53 -0.08 4.13
CA ALA A 316 5.31 -0.08 4.92
C ALA A 316 4.36 1.09 4.55
N GLY A 317 4.62 1.80 3.45
CA GLY A 317 3.85 2.97 3.04
C GLY A 317 2.37 2.69 2.78
N HIS A 318 2.02 1.45 2.42
CA HIS A 318 0.66 0.97 2.21
C HIS A 318 -0.18 0.92 3.51
N LEU A 319 0.45 0.95 4.70
CA LEU A 319 -0.24 1.02 5.99
C LEU A 319 -0.91 2.38 6.24
N SER A 320 -0.69 3.38 5.38
CA SER A 320 -1.41 4.64 5.46
C SER A 320 -2.87 4.44 5.01
N PRO A 321 -3.88 4.78 5.83
CA PRO A 321 -5.29 4.57 5.49
C PRO A 321 -5.80 5.47 4.35
N VAL A 322 -5.02 6.47 3.96
CA VAL A 322 -5.38 7.52 3.01
C VAL A 322 -4.19 7.87 2.13
N TRP A 323 -4.48 8.46 0.96
CA TRP A 323 -3.56 8.84 -0.13
C TRP A 323 -2.59 9.99 0.18
N PHE A 324 -2.39 10.33 1.45
CA PHE A 324 -1.46 11.35 1.90
C PHE A 324 -0.78 10.92 3.18
N ALA A 325 0.51 11.24 3.31
CA ALA A 325 1.31 10.93 4.50
C ALA A 325 2.57 11.79 4.52
N GLY A 326 3.07 12.09 5.72
CA GLY A 326 4.27 12.92 5.88
C GLY A 326 4.14 14.27 5.16
N ASP A 327 5.07 14.54 4.24
CA ASP A 327 5.08 15.76 3.42
C ASP A 327 4.26 15.63 2.11
N VAL A 328 3.79 14.43 1.76
CA VAL A 328 2.95 14.20 0.57
C VAL A 328 1.50 14.53 0.91
N THR A 329 0.95 15.57 0.27
CA THR A 329 -0.42 16.03 0.47
C THR A 329 -1.39 15.44 -0.56
N SER A 330 -2.70 15.56 -0.33
CA SER A 330 -3.70 15.19 -1.34
C SER A 330 -3.59 16.01 -2.64
N THR A 331 -3.01 17.21 -2.59
CA THR A 331 -2.72 17.97 -3.81
C THR A 331 -1.59 17.31 -4.59
N ASP A 332 -0.55 16.87 -3.88
CA ASP A 332 0.59 16.19 -4.51
C ASP A 332 0.19 14.84 -5.12
N PHE A 333 -0.73 14.10 -4.47
CA PHE A 333 -1.38 12.91 -5.03
C PHE A 333 -2.00 13.18 -6.41
N VAL A 334 -2.82 14.24 -6.52
CA VAL A 334 -3.40 14.67 -7.80
C VAL A 334 -2.32 15.14 -8.79
N GLU A 335 -1.27 15.83 -8.32
CA GLU A 335 -0.17 16.26 -9.18
C GLU A 335 0.64 15.10 -9.77
N GLY A 336 0.92 14.06 -8.96
CA GLY A 336 1.60 12.84 -9.40
C GLY A 336 0.81 12.14 -10.50
N TRP A 337 -0.48 11.90 -10.24
CA TRP A 337 -1.39 11.26 -11.19
C TRP A 337 -1.52 12.04 -12.51
N THR A 338 -1.78 13.34 -12.44
CA THR A 338 -1.96 14.14 -13.66
C THR A 338 -0.67 14.27 -14.47
N TRP A 339 0.51 14.18 -13.83
CA TRP A 339 1.78 14.12 -14.53
C TRP A 339 1.97 12.78 -15.25
N VAL A 340 1.76 11.65 -14.56
CA VAL A 340 1.98 10.33 -15.16
C VAL A 340 0.95 10.03 -16.27
N ALA A 341 -0.31 10.40 -16.05
CA ALA A 341 -1.37 10.32 -17.06
C ALA A 341 -1.00 11.11 -18.32
N LYS A 342 -0.42 12.31 -18.17
CA LYS A 342 0.01 13.11 -19.32
C LYS A 342 1.21 12.51 -20.04
N ARG A 343 2.17 11.94 -19.30
CA ARG A 343 3.40 11.36 -19.84
C ARG A 343 3.11 10.15 -20.73
N TYR A 344 2.21 9.27 -20.29
CA TYR A 344 1.93 7.98 -20.94
C TYR A 344 0.59 7.93 -21.70
N ARG A 345 -0.08 9.06 -21.90
CA ARG A 345 -1.42 9.13 -22.56
C ARG A 345 -1.52 8.48 -23.94
N ASP A 346 -0.39 8.34 -24.62
CA ASP A 346 -0.28 7.83 -25.99
C ASP A 346 0.33 6.40 -26.00
N ASP A 347 0.54 5.79 -24.83
CA ASP A 347 1.10 4.44 -24.64
C ASP A 347 0.04 3.47 -24.09
N ASP A 348 -0.56 2.72 -25.00
CA ASP A 348 -1.57 1.67 -24.77
C ASP A 348 -1.01 0.38 -24.15
N THR A 349 0.27 0.37 -23.75
CA THR A 349 0.78 -0.63 -22.82
C THR A 349 0.11 -0.45 -21.45
N ILE A 350 -0.12 0.80 -21.01
CA ILE A 350 -0.86 1.07 -19.77
C ILE A 350 -2.34 1.24 -20.09
N VAL A 351 -3.16 0.25 -19.74
CA VAL A 351 -4.59 0.22 -20.09
C VAL A 351 -5.51 0.72 -18.97
N ALA A 352 -5.01 0.78 -17.74
CA ALA A 352 -5.78 1.25 -16.59
C ALA A 352 -4.91 1.94 -15.53
N PHE A 353 -5.55 2.82 -14.77
CA PHE A 353 -5.02 3.47 -13.57
C PHE A 353 -5.85 3.08 -12.35
N ASP A 354 -5.24 2.36 -11.41
CA ASP A 354 -5.81 2.03 -10.11
C ASP A 354 -5.47 3.14 -9.12
N LEU A 355 -6.49 3.94 -8.77
CA LEU A 355 -6.26 5.31 -8.31
C LEU A 355 -5.57 5.38 -6.94
N GLN A 356 -5.89 4.47 -6.04
CA GLN A 356 -5.28 4.38 -4.71
C GLN A 356 -5.49 2.96 -4.19
N ASN A 357 -4.39 2.31 -3.81
CA ASN A 357 -4.43 1.04 -3.12
C ASN A 357 -5.06 1.16 -1.74
N GLU A 358 -6.01 0.28 -1.48
CA GLU A 358 -6.57 -0.07 -0.19
C GLU A 358 -6.89 1.11 0.74
N PRO A 359 -7.67 2.14 0.34
CA PRO A 359 -8.15 3.12 1.31
C PRO A 359 -8.83 2.40 2.49
N HIS A 360 -8.47 2.73 3.73
CA HIS A 360 -8.91 1.93 4.88
C HIS A 360 -9.04 2.75 6.17
N GLY A 361 -9.28 2.06 7.28
CA GLY A 361 -9.38 2.63 8.61
C GLY A 361 -10.69 2.27 9.31
N LYS A 362 -10.57 1.88 10.59
CA LYS A 362 -11.66 1.44 11.45
C LYS A 362 -12.40 2.60 12.09
N ALA A 363 -13.56 2.29 12.68
CA ALA A 363 -14.43 3.24 13.36
C ALA A 363 -13.74 4.12 14.43
N SER A 364 -12.65 3.67 15.04
CA SER A 364 -11.89 4.43 16.04
C SER A 364 -10.64 5.12 15.52
N GLU A 365 -10.26 4.89 14.26
CA GLU A 365 -9.00 5.37 13.69
C GLU A 365 -9.16 6.73 13.01
N ASN A 366 -8.08 7.49 12.98
CA ASN A 366 -8.00 8.81 12.37
C ASN A 366 -6.55 9.09 11.89
N PRO A 367 -6.32 9.41 10.61
CA PRO A 367 -7.32 9.44 9.54
C PRO A 367 -7.90 8.07 9.22
N ARG A 368 -9.07 8.06 8.57
CA ARG A 368 -9.64 6.88 7.92
C ARG A 368 -10.34 7.28 6.62
N ALA A 369 -10.28 6.41 5.62
CA ALA A 369 -11.09 6.53 4.42
C ALA A 369 -12.58 6.38 4.74
N SER A 370 -13.40 7.03 3.93
CA SER A 370 -14.86 7.03 4.02
C SER A 370 -15.48 7.11 2.63
N TRP A 371 -16.79 6.93 2.53
CA TRP A 371 -17.50 6.90 1.25
C TRP A 371 -18.84 7.64 1.32
N GLY A 372 -18.98 8.73 0.56
CA GLY A 372 -20.25 9.41 0.30
C GLY A 372 -20.89 10.10 1.52
N GLY A 373 -20.11 10.50 2.52
CA GLY A 373 -20.66 11.10 3.75
C GLY A 373 -19.69 11.36 4.89
N GLY A 374 -18.38 11.17 4.67
CA GLY A 374 -17.35 11.44 5.66
C GLY A 374 -16.80 12.87 5.60
N ALA A 375 -15.60 13.07 6.16
CA ALA A 375 -14.88 14.33 6.03
C ALA A 375 -14.39 14.50 4.59
N ALA A 376 -14.40 15.72 4.06
CA ALA A 376 -14.13 15.97 2.65
C ALA A 376 -12.72 15.55 2.18
N ASP A 377 -11.74 15.57 3.08
CA ASP A 377 -10.34 15.18 2.84
C ASP A 377 -10.09 13.68 2.99
N THR A 378 -11.07 12.90 3.45
CA THR A 378 -10.97 11.44 3.55
C THR A 378 -12.18 10.71 2.95
N ASP A 379 -13.05 11.41 2.21
CA ASP A 379 -14.14 10.81 1.43
C ASP A 379 -13.57 10.30 0.10
N TRP A 380 -13.24 9.02 0.08
CA TRP A 380 -12.57 8.37 -1.04
C TRP A 380 -13.38 8.49 -2.32
N LYS A 381 -14.71 8.33 -2.26
CA LYS A 381 -15.59 8.50 -3.42
C LYS A 381 -15.39 9.87 -4.07
N ALA A 382 -15.44 10.94 -3.26
CA ALA A 382 -15.33 12.31 -3.78
C ALA A 382 -13.94 12.60 -4.37
N VAL A 383 -12.90 12.07 -3.75
CA VAL A 383 -11.51 12.21 -4.25
C VAL A 383 -11.30 11.40 -5.53
N ALA A 384 -11.78 10.16 -5.58
CA ALA A 384 -11.70 9.31 -6.77
C ALA A 384 -12.44 9.95 -7.95
N GLU A 385 -13.63 10.52 -7.75
CA GLU A 385 -14.39 11.22 -8.80
C GLU A 385 -13.62 12.44 -9.35
N ASP A 386 -13.13 13.33 -8.48
CA ASP A 386 -12.40 14.52 -8.92
C ASP A 386 -11.09 14.15 -9.62
N LEU A 387 -10.37 13.16 -9.10
CA LEU A 387 -9.12 12.68 -9.69
C LEU A 387 -9.36 12.01 -11.06
N ALA A 388 -10.32 11.08 -11.13
CA ALA A 388 -10.66 10.37 -12.36
C ALA A 388 -11.03 11.35 -13.48
N LEU A 389 -11.89 12.34 -13.19
CA LEU A 389 -12.28 13.35 -14.20
C LEU A 389 -11.09 14.18 -14.70
N ARG A 390 -10.11 14.49 -13.84
CA ARG A 390 -8.88 15.20 -14.25
C ARG A 390 -7.97 14.32 -15.10
N ILE A 391 -7.84 13.05 -14.74
CA ILE A 391 -7.09 12.06 -15.52
C ILE A 391 -7.73 11.92 -16.90
N LEU A 392 -9.06 11.77 -16.97
CA LEU A 392 -9.79 11.51 -18.22
C LEU A 392 -9.88 12.73 -19.15
N ASP A 393 -9.75 13.96 -18.62
CA ASP A 393 -9.55 15.18 -19.44
C ASP A 393 -8.17 15.16 -20.15
N ILE A 394 -7.17 14.52 -19.54
CA ILE A 394 -5.80 14.40 -20.06
C ILE A 394 -5.65 13.16 -20.95
N HIS A 395 -6.25 12.04 -20.52
CA HIS A 395 -6.10 10.70 -21.06
C HIS A 395 -7.49 10.03 -21.18
N PRO A 396 -8.28 10.37 -22.20
CA PRO A 396 -9.70 9.99 -22.28
C PRO A 396 -9.97 8.50 -22.59
N ASN A 397 -8.93 7.72 -22.88
CA ASN A 397 -9.04 6.33 -23.29
C ASN A 397 -8.61 5.33 -22.20
N VAL A 398 -8.01 5.77 -21.11
CA VAL A 398 -7.58 4.89 -20.02
C VAL A 398 -8.77 4.49 -19.16
N LEU A 399 -8.79 3.24 -18.68
CA LEU A 399 -9.69 2.87 -17.59
C LEU A 399 -9.23 3.50 -16.28
N VAL A 400 -10.17 3.90 -15.44
CA VAL A 400 -9.91 4.32 -14.06
C VAL A 400 -10.54 3.30 -13.12
N MET A 401 -9.72 2.77 -12.22
CA MET A 401 -10.13 1.75 -11.27
C MET A 401 -10.27 2.36 -9.89
N VAL A 402 -11.39 2.06 -9.24
CA VAL A 402 -11.71 2.58 -7.91
C VAL A 402 -11.89 1.40 -6.97
N GLU A 403 -10.94 1.24 -6.04
CA GLU A 403 -11.08 0.29 -4.96
C GLU A 403 -12.15 0.70 -3.95
N GLY A 404 -12.53 -0.23 -3.07
CA GLY A 404 -13.41 0.04 -1.94
C GLY A 404 -12.70 0.71 -0.77
N ILE A 405 -13.33 0.65 0.40
CA ILE A 405 -12.73 1.05 1.69
C ILE A 405 -12.68 -0.14 2.66
N GLU A 406 -12.31 0.05 3.94
CA GLU A 406 -12.39 -1.04 4.95
C GLU A 406 -13.77 -1.14 5.61
N THR A 407 -14.30 0.00 6.08
CA THR A 407 -15.53 0.03 6.89
C THR A 407 -16.60 0.92 6.30
N TYR A 408 -17.85 0.48 6.31
CA TYR A 408 -19.01 1.26 5.86
C TYR A 408 -20.10 1.28 6.94
N PRO A 409 -20.70 2.44 7.30
CA PRO A 409 -21.75 2.49 8.32
C PRO A 409 -22.95 1.61 7.95
N LYS A 410 -23.47 0.86 8.92
CA LYS A 410 -24.72 0.12 8.77
C LYS A 410 -25.91 1.07 8.68
N ASP A 411 -27.04 0.56 8.19
CA ASP A 411 -28.32 1.27 8.21
C ASP A 411 -28.66 1.86 9.58
N GLY A 412 -28.82 3.18 9.64
CA GLY A 412 -29.13 3.92 10.86
C GLY A 412 -27.90 4.35 11.69
N SER A 413 -26.70 3.93 11.31
CA SER A 413 -25.43 4.41 11.85
C SER A 413 -24.95 5.65 11.07
N SER A 414 -23.82 6.22 11.51
CA SER A 414 -23.20 7.35 10.79
C SER A 414 -21.69 7.31 10.93
N TRP A 415 -20.99 7.98 10.01
CA TRP A 415 -19.54 8.21 10.05
C TRP A 415 -19.04 8.89 11.34
N SER A 416 -19.92 9.45 12.16
CA SER A 416 -19.57 10.02 13.46
C SER A 416 -19.45 8.98 14.58
N SER A 417 -19.93 7.75 14.35
CA SER A 417 -19.79 6.67 15.33
C SER A 417 -18.35 6.17 15.39
N THR A 418 -17.90 5.84 16.59
CA THR A 418 -16.63 5.16 16.85
C THR A 418 -16.80 3.72 17.33
N ASP A 419 -18.04 3.22 17.36
CA ASP A 419 -18.33 1.83 17.73
C ASP A 419 -18.14 0.94 16.49
N ALA A 420 -17.27 -0.07 16.59
CA ALA A 420 -17.05 -1.03 15.51
C ALA A 420 -18.33 -1.80 15.15
N GLY A 421 -19.24 -2.00 16.10
CA GLY A 421 -20.51 -2.68 15.87
C GLY A 421 -21.46 -1.94 14.91
N ASP A 422 -21.24 -0.64 14.72
CA ASP A 422 -22.05 0.23 13.87
C ASP A 422 -21.64 0.17 12.38
N TYR A 423 -20.59 -0.58 12.04
CA TYR A 423 -20.02 -0.68 10.70
C TYR A 423 -20.06 -2.12 10.17
N ASP A 424 -20.24 -2.25 8.86
CA ASP A 424 -19.85 -3.44 8.12
C ASP A 424 -18.37 -3.29 7.75
N THR A 425 -17.56 -4.26 8.14
CA THR A 425 -16.10 -4.27 7.96
C THR A 425 -15.70 -5.47 7.11
N THR A 426 -14.82 -5.24 6.15
CA THR A 426 -14.20 -6.30 5.35
C THR A 426 -12.72 -5.97 5.10
N TRP A 427 -12.11 -6.54 4.07
CA TRP A 427 -10.75 -6.22 3.64
C TRP A 427 -10.57 -4.73 3.34
N TRP A 428 -9.36 -4.23 3.54
CA TRP A 428 -8.95 -2.92 3.02
C TRP A 428 -9.13 -2.93 1.50
N GLY A 429 -9.63 -1.83 0.91
CA GLY A 429 -9.99 -1.81 -0.52
C GLY A 429 -11.17 -2.73 -0.93
N GLY A 430 -11.72 -3.56 -0.04
CA GLY A 430 -12.74 -4.57 -0.37
C GLY A 430 -14.19 -4.14 -0.14
N ASN A 431 -14.44 -3.06 0.59
CA ASN A 431 -15.79 -2.63 0.94
C ASN A 431 -16.36 -1.66 -0.11
N LEU A 432 -17.15 -2.18 -1.05
CA LEU A 432 -17.86 -1.41 -2.07
C LEU A 432 -19.38 -1.29 -1.78
N ARG A 433 -19.80 -1.50 -0.52
CA ARG A 433 -21.20 -1.28 -0.09
C ARG A 433 -21.69 0.11 -0.40
N GLY A 434 -20.82 1.10 -0.25
CA GLY A 434 -21.14 2.50 -0.49
C GLY A 434 -21.54 2.82 -1.93
N VAL A 435 -21.22 1.96 -2.91
CA VAL A 435 -21.62 2.15 -4.31
C VAL A 435 -23.14 2.04 -4.48
N ALA A 436 -23.83 1.21 -3.69
CA ALA A 436 -25.28 1.06 -3.76
C ALA A 436 -26.02 2.36 -3.38
N ASP A 437 -25.47 3.13 -2.43
CA ASP A 437 -26.05 4.38 -1.94
C ASP A 437 -25.53 5.61 -2.68
N ALA A 438 -24.24 5.59 -3.03
CA ALA A 438 -23.50 6.70 -3.62
C ALA A 438 -22.48 6.17 -4.64
N PRO A 439 -22.92 5.79 -5.85
CA PRO A 439 -22.02 5.33 -6.90
C PRO A 439 -21.09 6.45 -7.38
N VAL A 440 -19.93 6.07 -7.89
CA VAL A 440 -18.98 6.99 -8.55
C VAL A 440 -19.61 7.44 -9.87
N ASP A 441 -19.73 8.75 -10.05
CA ASP A 441 -20.33 9.40 -11.21
C ASP A 441 -19.25 10.15 -12.00
N LEU A 442 -18.87 9.58 -13.15
CA LEU A 442 -17.92 10.18 -14.09
C LEU A 442 -18.61 10.85 -15.28
N GLY A 443 -19.93 11.00 -15.24
CA GLY A 443 -20.72 11.62 -16.29
C GLY A 443 -20.55 10.93 -17.65
N ASP A 444 -20.08 11.69 -18.65
CA ASP A 444 -19.89 11.19 -20.01
C ASP A 444 -18.75 10.14 -20.11
N TYR A 445 -17.91 10.01 -19.07
CA TYR A 445 -16.85 9.01 -19.00
C TYR A 445 -17.21 7.80 -18.14
N GLN A 446 -18.49 7.56 -17.85
CA GLN A 446 -18.90 6.42 -17.03
C GLN A 446 -18.42 5.07 -17.60
N ASP A 447 -18.25 4.97 -18.91
CA ASP A 447 -17.69 3.81 -19.62
C ASP A 447 -16.16 3.66 -19.46
N ARG A 448 -15.54 4.41 -18.55
CA ARG A 448 -14.13 4.26 -18.14
C ARG A 448 -13.96 3.73 -16.73
N LEU A 449 -15.04 3.60 -15.97
CA LEU A 449 -15.00 3.15 -14.59
C LEU A 449 -14.95 1.62 -14.48
N VAL A 450 -14.01 1.13 -13.67
CA VAL A 450 -13.99 -0.25 -13.16
C VAL A 450 -13.92 -0.18 -11.64
N TYR A 451 -14.65 -1.05 -10.94
CA TYR A 451 -14.47 -1.19 -9.48
C TYR A 451 -13.47 -2.29 -9.17
N SER A 452 -12.57 -2.05 -8.21
CA SER A 452 -11.41 -2.92 -7.96
C SER A 452 -11.35 -3.42 -6.52
N PRO A 453 -12.19 -4.39 -6.10
CA PRO A 453 -12.13 -4.90 -4.72
C PRO A 453 -10.89 -5.75 -4.48
N HIS A 454 -10.39 -5.73 -3.24
CA HIS A 454 -9.40 -6.69 -2.75
C HIS A 454 -10.04 -7.78 -1.88
N GLU A 455 -9.52 -9.00 -1.95
CA GLU A 455 -10.05 -10.15 -1.23
C GLU A 455 -8.92 -11.13 -0.86
N TYR A 456 -8.85 -11.49 0.42
CA TYR A 456 -7.77 -12.31 0.97
C TYR A 456 -8.24 -13.47 1.84
N GLY A 457 -7.31 -14.37 2.15
CA GLY A 457 -7.56 -15.57 2.93
C GLY A 457 -7.15 -15.47 4.40
N PRO A 458 -7.41 -16.51 5.20
CA PRO A 458 -7.12 -16.52 6.64
C PRO A 458 -5.64 -16.35 7.02
N LEU A 459 -4.68 -16.58 6.11
CA LEU A 459 -3.26 -16.35 6.40
C LEU A 459 -2.82 -14.89 6.26
N VAL A 460 -3.62 -14.04 5.62
CA VAL A 460 -3.41 -12.58 5.64
C VAL A 460 -4.05 -12.00 6.90
N TYR A 461 -5.31 -12.35 7.17
CA TYR A 461 -5.97 -12.00 8.43
C TYR A 461 -7.10 -12.98 8.78
N GLU A 462 -7.18 -13.37 10.06
CA GLU A 462 -8.22 -14.27 10.58
C GLU A 462 -9.55 -13.52 10.79
N GLN A 463 -10.21 -13.23 9.67
CA GLN A 463 -11.53 -12.59 9.65
C GLN A 463 -12.60 -13.44 10.36
N PRO A 464 -13.66 -12.83 10.94
CA PRO A 464 -14.67 -13.56 11.70
C PRO A 464 -15.35 -14.71 10.93
N TRP A 465 -15.48 -14.61 9.61
CA TRP A 465 -16.09 -15.66 8.78
C TRP A 465 -15.18 -16.89 8.59
N PHE A 466 -13.88 -16.82 8.89
CA PHE A 466 -12.97 -17.97 8.86
C PHE A 466 -12.88 -18.73 10.19
N GLN A 467 -13.38 -18.15 11.28
CA GLN A 467 -13.40 -18.76 12.62
C GLN A 467 -14.44 -19.89 12.74
N SER A 468 -15.32 -20.02 11.76
CA SER A 468 -16.30 -21.10 11.65
C SER A 468 -16.14 -21.85 10.33
N SER A 469 -16.87 -22.96 10.14
CA SER A 469 -16.83 -23.68 8.88
C SER A 469 -17.41 -22.84 7.75
N PHE A 470 -16.63 -22.59 6.71
CA PHE A 470 -17.06 -21.90 5.50
C PHE A 470 -16.94 -22.78 4.25
N SER A 471 -17.66 -22.37 3.21
CA SER A 471 -17.67 -22.91 1.86
C SER A 471 -17.68 -21.77 0.85
N LYS A 472 -17.41 -22.04 -0.44
CA LYS A 472 -17.60 -21.03 -1.49
C LYS A 472 -18.98 -20.37 -1.43
N ALA A 473 -20.04 -21.17 -1.29
CA ALA A 473 -21.41 -20.65 -1.22
C ALA A 473 -21.68 -19.75 -0.01
N SER A 474 -21.05 -20.00 1.14
CA SER A 474 -21.20 -19.10 2.30
C SER A 474 -20.33 -17.86 2.16
N LEU A 475 -19.14 -17.96 1.58
CA LEU A 475 -18.31 -16.79 1.28
C LEU A 475 -19.02 -15.88 0.27
N GLU A 476 -19.57 -16.44 -0.80
CA GLU A 476 -20.33 -15.70 -1.79
C GLU A 476 -21.53 -14.98 -1.16
N HIS A 477 -22.37 -15.69 -0.42
CA HIS A 477 -23.58 -15.12 0.17
C HIS A 477 -23.30 -14.12 1.31
N ASP A 478 -22.35 -14.43 2.20
CA ASP A 478 -22.17 -13.69 3.46
C ASP A 478 -21.06 -12.61 3.34
N VAL A 479 -20.13 -12.74 2.39
CA VAL A 479 -18.96 -11.87 2.25
C VAL A 479 -18.94 -11.18 0.89
N TRP A 480 -18.85 -11.90 -0.23
CA TRP A 480 -18.58 -11.28 -1.53
C TRP A 480 -19.78 -10.51 -2.08
N GLU A 481 -20.96 -11.15 -2.15
CA GLU A 481 -22.20 -10.56 -2.65
C GLU A 481 -22.51 -9.21 -1.99
N PRO A 482 -22.58 -9.10 -0.65
CA PRO A 482 -22.97 -7.84 -0.04
C PRO A 482 -21.85 -6.79 -0.02
N ASN A 483 -20.58 -7.14 -0.26
CA ASN A 483 -19.48 -6.17 -0.25
C ASN A 483 -19.13 -5.63 -1.64
N TRP A 484 -19.10 -6.48 -2.67
CA TRP A 484 -18.62 -6.08 -4.00
C TRP A 484 -19.23 -6.87 -5.16
N LEU A 485 -19.54 -8.16 -4.98
CA LEU A 485 -19.97 -9.02 -6.08
C LEU A 485 -21.36 -8.65 -6.63
N TYR A 486 -22.22 -7.98 -5.84
CA TYR A 486 -23.50 -7.48 -6.34
C TYR A 486 -23.34 -6.54 -7.55
N LEU A 487 -22.20 -5.86 -7.71
CA LEU A 487 -21.93 -4.99 -8.85
C LEU A 487 -21.91 -5.77 -10.17
N ASP A 488 -21.33 -6.96 -10.17
CA ASP A 488 -21.39 -7.92 -11.29
C ASP A 488 -22.78 -8.56 -11.39
N SER A 489 -23.30 -9.12 -10.29
CA SER A 489 -24.59 -9.83 -10.26
C SER A 489 -25.77 -8.99 -10.78
N ASP A 490 -25.77 -7.69 -10.49
CA ASP A 490 -26.83 -6.76 -10.89
C ASP A 490 -26.52 -6.01 -12.20
N GLY A 491 -25.34 -6.23 -12.81
CA GLY A 491 -24.95 -5.60 -14.07
C GLY A 491 -24.64 -4.09 -13.95
N ILE A 492 -24.12 -3.66 -12.79
CA ILE A 492 -23.91 -2.25 -12.45
C ILE A 492 -22.64 -1.69 -13.09
N ALA A 493 -21.53 -2.40 -12.93
CA ALA A 493 -20.20 -2.00 -13.40
C ALA A 493 -19.27 -3.21 -13.43
N PRO A 494 -18.23 -3.21 -14.29
CA PRO A 494 -17.26 -4.30 -14.30
C PRO A 494 -16.43 -4.32 -13.02
N LEU A 495 -16.03 -5.53 -12.64
CA LEU A 495 -15.12 -5.79 -11.54
C LEU A 495 -13.78 -6.28 -12.05
N LEU A 496 -12.71 -5.81 -11.42
CA LEU A 496 -11.40 -6.44 -11.45
C LEU A 496 -10.94 -6.68 -10.01
N ILE A 497 -10.78 -7.92 -9.58
CA ILE A 497 -10.26 -8.20 -8.22
C ILE A 497 -8.76 -7.82 -8.20
N GLY A 498 -8.45 -6.62 -7.72
CA GLY A 498 -7.12 -5.99 -7.81
C GLY A 498 -6.04 -6.77 -7.03
N GLU A 499 -6.45 -7.44 -5.97
CA GLU A 499 -5.59 -8.35 -5.23
C GLU A 499 -6.37 -9.55 -4.70
N TRP A 500 -5.85 -10.73 -5.01
CA TRP A 500 -6.15 -11.97 -4.31
C TRP A 500 -4.93 -12.87 -4.34
N GLY A 501 -4.67 -13.58 -3.25
CA GLY A 501 -3.48 -14.41 -3.16
C GLY A 501 -3.24 -14.98 -1.77
N GLY A 502 -2.18 -15.76 -1.64
CA GLY A 502 -1.82 -16.38 -0.37
C GLY A 502 -0.84 -17.53 -0.49
N ARG A 503 -0.37 -18.00 0.67
CA ARG A 503 0.44 -19.23 0.76
C ARG A 503 -0.46 -20.44 0.53
N LEU A 504 0.04 -21.43 -0.19
CA LEU A 504 -0.67 -22.66 -0.50
C LEU A 504 -0.02 -23.84 0.22
N GLY A 505 -0.82 -24.81 0.69
CA GLY A 505 -0.35 -26.04 1.34
C GLY A 505 0.04 -25.88 2.81
N GLN A 506 -0.22 -24.72 3.43
CA GLN A 506 0.11 -24.43 4.83
C GLN A 506 -1.09 -24.49 5.79
N ASP A 507 -2.29 -24.15 5.32
CA ASP A 507 -3.55 -24.23 6.07
C ASP A 507 -4.67 -24.69 5.12
N GLU A 508 -5.39 -25.76 5.46
CA GLU A 508 -6.50 -26.29 4.65
C GLU A 508 -7.64 -25.27 4.43
N ARG A 509 -7.80 -24.30 5.33
CA ARG A 509 -8.77 -23.20 5.19
C ARG A 509 -8.28 -22.21 4.15
N GLN A 510 -6.99 -21.88 4.16
CA GLN A 510 -6.39 -21.01 3.15
C GLN A 510 -6.54 -21.62 1.76
N ASP A 511 -6.15 -22.90 1.59
CA ASP A 511 -6.25 -23.61 0.32
C ASP A 511 -7.70 -23.68 -0.19
N ARG A 512 -8.65 -23.88 0.74
CA ARG A 512 -10.09 -23.88 0.44
C ARG A 512 -10.59 -22.51 0.00
N TRP A 513 -10.17 -21.44 0.66
CA TRP A 513 -10.52 -20.07 0.27
C TRP A 513 -9.91 -19.72 -1.09
N MET A 514 -8.62 -20.01 -1.31
CA MET A 514 -7.93 -19.78 -2.58
C MET A 514 -8.62 -20.50 -3.74
N THR A 515 -9.02 -21.76 -3.51
CA THR A 515 -9.81 -22.53 -4.49
C THR A 515 -11.18 -21.89 -4.73
N ALA A 516 -11.85 -21.43 -3.67
CA ALA A 516 -13.19 -20.85 -3.77
C ALA A 516 -13.23 -19.54 -4.56
N VAL A 517 -12.27 -18.62 -4.31
CA VAL A 517 -12.18 -17.36 -5.06
C VAL A 517 -11.75 -17.59 -6.50
N ARG A 518 -10.81 -18.52 -6.76
CA ARG A 518 -10.45 -18.97 -8.11
C ARG A 518 -11.67 -19.51 -8.86
N ASP A 519 -12.44 -20.40 -8.23
CA ASP A 519 -13.65 -20.95 -8.85
C ASP A 519 -14.71 -19.86 -9.12
N LEU A 520 -14.82 -18.83 -8.27
CA LEU A 520 -15.70 -17.69 -8.52
C LEU A 520 -15.24 -16.89 -9.75
N ILE A 521 -13.96 -16.55 -9.79
CA ILE A 521 -13.32 -15.83 -10.90
C ILE A 521 -13.60 -16.55 -12.22
N VAL A 522 -13.41 -17.86 -12.28
CA VAL A 522 -13.67 -18.65 -13.50
C VAL A 522 -15.15 -18.71 -13.85
N GLU A 523 -16.03 -18.96 -12.86
CA GLU A 523 -17.47 -19.12 -13.10
C GLU A 523 -18.14 -17.82 -13.60
N ARG A 524 -17.65 -16.67 -13.13
CA ARG A 524 -18.21 -15.35 -13.46
C ARG A 524 -17.34 -14.54 -14.42
N ARG A 525 -16.15 -15.04 -14.76
CA ARG A 525 -15.15 -14.38 -15.62
C ARG A 525 -14.78 -12.99 -15.11
N LEU A 526 -14.62 -12.88 -13.80
CA LEU A 526 -14.19 -11.63 -13.19
C LEU A 526 -12.74 -11.37 -13.59
N SER A 527 -12.45 -10.16 -14.05
CA SER A 527 -11.05 -9.76 -14.23
C SER A 527 -10.34 -9.78 -12.88
N HIS A 528 -9.03 -10.03 -12.85
CA HIS A 528 -8.29 -10.14 -11.60
C HIS A 528 -6.79 -9.95 -11.78
N THR A 529 -6.12 -9.63 -10.69
CA THR A 529 -4.67 -9.69 -10.58
C THR A 529 -4.25 -10.45 -9.31
N PHE A 530 -3.45 -11.50 -9.49
CA PHE A 530 -2.96 -12.34 -8.39
C PHE A 530 -1.83 -11.65 -7.62
N TRP A 531 -1.95 -11.57 -6.30
CA TRP A 531 -0.88 -11.10 -5.41
C TRP A 531 0.01 -12.29 -4.97
N CYS A 532 1.25 -12.40 -5.46
CA CYS A 532 1.97 -11.55 -6.41
C CYS A 532 3.00 -12.37 -7.20
N VAL A 533 3.68 -11.76 -8.18
CA VAL A 533 4.86 -12.33 -8.85
C VAL A 533 6.00 -12.51 -7.84
N ASN A 534 6.22 -11.50 -6.99
CA ASN A 534 7.31 -11.43 -6.03
C ASN A 534 7.27 -12.57 -4.99
N PRO A 535 8.38 -13.22 -4.66
CA PRO A 535 8.41 -14.21 -3.57
C PRO A 535 8.33 -13.57 -2.18
N ASN A 536 8.75 -12.31 -2.04
CA ASN A 536 9.01 -11.66 -0.76
C ASN A 536 7.82 -10.92 -0.15
N SER A 537 6.59 -11.30 -0.50
CA SER A 537 5.41 -10.91 0.28
C SER A 537 5.31 -11.81 1.52
N GLY A 538 5.27 -11.21 2.72
CA GLY A 538 5.45 -11.92 3.99
C GLY A 538 4.36 -12.94 4.31
N ASP A 539 3.10 -12.58 4.10
CA ASP A 539 1.90 -13.35 4.42
C ASP A 539 1.40 -14.20 3.25
N THR A 540 1.67 -13.80 2.00
CA THR A 540 1.23 -14.53 0.79
C THR A 540 2.32 -15.34 0.10
N GLY A 541 3.59 -14.98 0.26
CA GLY A 541 4.64 -15.32 -0.71
C GLY A 541 4.24 -14.86 -2.13
N GLY A 542 4.73 -15.52 -3.17
CA GLY A 542 4.28 -15.26 -4.53
C GLY A 542 4.39 -16.43 -5.48
N LEU A 543 4.30 -16.12 -6.77
CA LEU A 543 4.40 -17.07 -7.87
C LEU A 543 5.84 -17.46 -8.18
N LEU A 544 6.81 -16.60 -7.85
CA LEU A 544 8.22 -16.97 -7.77
C LEU A 544 8.55 -17.53 -6.37
N LEU A 545 9.60 -18.36 -6.33
CA LEU A 545 10.30 -18.76 -5.12
C LEU A 545 11.41 -17.76 -4.78
N ASP A 546 11.97 -17.87 -3.58
CA ASP A 546 12.93 -16.92 -3.00
C ASP A 546 14.21 -16.71 -3.84
N ASP A 547 14.49 -17.58 -4.81
CA ASP A 547 15.60 -17.42 -5.77
C ASP A 547 15.29 -16.45 -6.93
N TRP A 548 14.09 -15.88 -6.96
CA TRP A 548 13.58 -14.93 -7.97
C TRP A 548 13.55 -15.47 -9.41
N THR A 549 13.76 -16.77 -9.62
CA THR A 549 13.84 -17.36 -10.96
C THR A 549 12.96 -18.59 -11.13
N THR A 550 12.82 -19.40 -10.08
CA THR A 550 12.01 -20.61 -10.04
C THR A 550 10.58 -20.25 -9.68
N TRP A 551 9.61 -20.83 -10.37
CA TRP A 551 8.18 -20.65 -10.08
C TRP A 551 7.67 -21.67 -9.06
N ASP A 552 6.75 -21.24 -8.21
CA ASP A 552 5.91 -22.11 -7.40
C ASP A 552 4.85 -22.78 -8.31
N GLU A 553 5.21 -23.93 -8.86
CA GLU A 553 4.36 -24.66 -9.81
C GLU A 553 3.05 -25.16 -9.19
N GLU A 554 2.98 -25.36 -7.86
CA GLU A 554 1.73 -25.74 -7.19
C GLU A 554 0.77 -24.56 -7.12
N LYS A 555 1.29 -23.38 -6.75
CA LYS A 555 0.51 -22.13 -6.74
C LYS A 555 0.12 -21.69 -8.15
N TYR A 556 1.02 -21.80 -9.12
CA TYR A 556 0.68 -21.53 -10.51
C TYR A 556 -0.40 -22.48 -11.04
N ALA A 557 -0.37 -23.77 -10.71
CA ALA A 557 -1.42 -24.71 -11.10
C ALA A 557 -2.81 -24.38 -10.50
N LEU A 558 -2.85 -23.69 -9.35
CA LEU A 558 -4.09 -23.13 -8.81
C LEU A 558 -4.57 -21.94 -9.66
N LEU A 559 -3.66 -21.04 -10.04
CA LEU A 559 -3.93 -19.82 -10.81
C LEU A 559 -4.32 -20.09 -12.28
N GLU A 560 -3.62 -21.00 -12.95
CA GLU A 560 -3.71 -21.23 -14.40
C GLU A 560 -5.14 -21.37 -14.95
N PRO A 561 -6.09 -22.06 -14.28
CA PRO A 561 -7.48 -22.14 -14.74
C PRO A 561 -8.23 -20.79 -14.77
N ALA A 562 -7.74 -19.78 -14.04
CA ALA A 562 -8.26 -18.42 -14.04
C ALA A 562 -7.54 -17.49 -15.03
N LEU A 563 -6.66 -18.01 -15.89
CA LEU A 563 -6.01 -17.24 -16.96
C LEU A 563 -6.77 -17.41 -18.28
N TRP A 564 -6.84 -16.34 -19.09
CA TRP A 564 -7.59 -16.36 -20.33
C TRP A 564 -6.96 -17.29 -21.36
N GLN A 565 -7.69 -18.36 -21.68
CA GLN A 565 -7.32 -19.36 -22.67
C GLN A 565 -8.43 -19.54 -23.71
N ASP A 566 -8.05 -19.90 -24.93
CA ASP A 566 -8.99 -20.40 -25.93
C ASP A 566 -9.36 -21.88 -25.70
N ASP A 567 -10.26 -22.42 -26.51
CA ASP A 567 -10.69 -23.82 -26.43
C ASP A 567 -9.55 -24.84 -26.69
N GLU A 568 -8.42 -24.40 -27.25
CA GLU A 568 -7.22 -25.21 -27.48
C GLU A 568 -6.19 -25.11 -26.34
N GLY A 569 -6.46 -24.28 -25.32
CA GLY A 569 -5.57 -24.04 -24.19
C GLY A 569 -4.44 -23.06 -24.50
N ARG A 570 -4.55 -22.27 -25.57
CA ARG A 570 -3.60 -21.19 -25.88
C ARG A 570 -3.99 -19.94 -25.11
N PHE A 571 -3.02 -19.32 -24.45
CA PHE A 571 -3.26 -18.07 -23.73
C PHE A 571 -3.59 -16.91 -24.68
N VAL A 572 -4.47 -16.04 -24.24
CA VAL A 572 -4.94 -14.88 -25.02
C VAL A 572 -4.32 -13.60 -24.47
N SER A 573 -3.54 -12.91 -25.31
CA SER A 573 -3.10 -11.56 -25.02
C SER A 573 -4.25 -10.56 -25.17
N LEU A 574 -4.23 -9.49 -24.37
CA LEU A 574 -5.09 -8.32 -24.56
C LEU A 574 -4.67 -7.47 -25.76
N ASP A 575 -3.44 -7.65 -26.24
CA ASP A 575 -2.87 -6.91 -27.36
C ASP A 575 -3.43 -7.45 -28.69
N HIS A 576 -3.79 -6.55 -29.60
CA HIS A 576 -4.38 -6.90 -30.89
C HIS A 576 -3.35 -7.40 -31.90
N GLU A 577 -2.06 -7.04 -31.75
CA GLU A 577 -0.98 -7.36 -32.69
C GLU A 577 0.04 -8.37 -32.13
N VAL A 578 0.34 -8.32 -30.83
CA VAL A 578 1.42 -9.06 -30.19
C VAL A 578 0.85 -10.16 -29.27
N PRO A 579 0.91 -11.44 -29.66
CA PRO A 579 0.47 -12.51 -28.77
C PRO A 579 1.44 -12.72 -27.61
N LEU A 580 0.94 -13.27 -26.50
CA LEU A 580 1.81 -13.86 -25.48
C LEU A 580 2.67 -14.98 -26.10
N PRO A 581 3.87 -15.28 -25.58
CA PRO A 581 4.70 -16.37 -26.09
C PRO A 581 3.97 -17.72 -26.17
N GLY A 582 3.71 -18.19 -27.39
CA GLY A 582 2.97 -19.45 -27.63
C GLY A 582 1.44 -19.33 -27.56
N GLY A 583 0.92 -18.13 -27.34
CA GLY A 583 -0.51 -17.81 -27.31
C GLY A 583 -1.04 -17.23 -28.62
N ILE A 584 -2.12 -16.45 -28.51
CA ILE A 584 -2.79 -15.72 -29.60
C ILE A 584 -3.14 -14.30 -29.15
N THR A 585 -3.44 -13.41 -30.10
CA THR A 585 -3.97 -12.07 -29.81
C THR A 585 -5.48 -12.12 -29.53
N VAL A 586 -6.03 -11.07 -28.93
CA VAL A 586 -7.49 -10.91 -28.78
C VAL A 586 -8.19 -10.88 -30.14
N THR A 587 -7.58 -10.25 -31.15
CA THR A 587 -8.05 -10.27 -32.55
C THR A 587 -8.18 -11.69 -33.07
N GLU A 588 -7.12 -12.50 -32.94
CA GLU A 588 -7.11 -13.88 -33.41
C GLU A 588 -8.12 -14.76 -32.66
N PHE A 589 -8.33 -14.53 -31.36
CA PHE A 589 -9.34 -15.22 -30.56
C PHE A 589 -10.75 -15.01 -31.14
N TYR A 590 -11.13 -13.75 -31.41
CA TYR A 590 -12.45 -13.44 -31.96
C TYR A 590 -12.60 -13.83 -33.44
N GLU A 591 -11.55 -13.68 -34.26
CA GLU A 591 -11.55 -14.16 -35.65
C GLU A 591 -11.71 -15.68 -35.75
N ALA A 592 -11.21 -16.43 -34.77
CA ALA A 592 -11.40 -17.87 -34.64
C ALA A 592 -12.81 -18.27 -34.15
N GLY A 593 -13.66 -17.28 -33.81
CA GLY A 593 -14.99 -17.50 -33.27
C GLY A 593 -15.02 -17.76 -31.76
N GLY A 594 -13.97 -17.36 -31.05
CA GLY A 594 -13.95 -17.31 -29.60
C GLY A 594 -15.04 -16.39 -29.07
N SER A 595 -15.48 -16.68 -27.84
CA SER A 595 -16.41 -15.83 -27.10
C SER A 595 -16.15 -16.02 -25.62
N LEU A 596 -16.23 -14.94 -24.86
CA LEU A 596 -16.43 -15.01 -23.42
C LEU A 596 -17.90 -15.35 -23.21
#